data_AF-A0A963RRF1-F1
#
_entry.id   AF-A0A963RRF1-F1
#
_cell.length_a   1.000
_cell.length_b   1.000
_cell.length_c   1.000
_cell.angle_alpha   90.00
_cell.angle_beta   90.00
_cell.angle_gamma   90.00
#
_symmetry.space_group_name_H-M   'P 1'
#
loop_
_entity.id
_entity.type
_entity.pdbx_description
1 polymer ?
#
loop_
_entity_poly.entity_id
_entity_poly.type
_entity_poly.pdbx_seq_one_letter_code
_entity_poly.pdbx_strand_id
1 'polypeptide(L)'
;EMIGGQPNAQTGAKEGGISVNAAAMEAAAQKGYATATDLADYLVKKGLPFRDAHETVAHAVKAAQEHACDLSELPLKVLQGFHASIDKDVFDVLSLRGSLNARDTLGGTAPAQVRA
;
A
#
# COMPACT_ATOMS: atom_id res chain seq x y z
N GLU A 1 -1.11 9.78 -20.28
CA GLU A 1 -0.14 9.91 -21.38
C GLU A 1 0.13 8.53 -21.98
N MET A 2 0.33 8.43 -23.30
CA MET A 2 0.63 7.15 -23.95
C MET A 2 2.12 6.81 -23.82
N ILE A 3 2.41 5.66 -23.20
CA ILE A 3 3.76 5.13 -22.98
C ILE A 3 4.17 4.26 -24.18
N GLY A 4 5.37 4.47 -24.71
CA GLY A 4 5.95 3.65 -25.78
C GLY A 4 5.36 3.85 -27.18
N GLY A 5 4.38 4.74 -27.35
CA GLY A 5 3.77 5.02 -28.66
C GLY A 5 4.69 5.83 -29.59
N GLN A 6 4.60 5.56 -30.89
CA GLN A 6 5.32 6.30 -31.93
C GLN A 6 4.44 7.42 -32.51
N PRO A 7 5.00 8.59 -32.84
CA PRO A 7 4.23 9.66 -33.47
C PRO A 7 3.81 9.25 -34.88
N ASN A 8 2.51 9.33 -35.15
CA ASN A 8 1.93 9.15 -36.48
C ASN A 8 2.39 10.30 -37.39
N ALA A 9 2.94 9.95 -38.56
CA ALA A 9 3.53 10.92 -39.49
C ALA A 9 2.54 11.92 -40.10
N GLN A 10 1.24 11.63 -40.06
CA GLN A 10 0.18 12.46 -40.65
C GLN A 10 -0.53 13.33 -39.60
N THR A 11 -0.74 12.81 -38.38
CA THR A 11 -1.52 13.48 -37.34
C THR A 11 -0.66 14.05 -36.22
N GLY A 12 0.61 13.62 -36.10
CA GLY A 12 1.50 13.95 -34.99
C GLY A 12 1.11 13.32 -33.64
N ALA A 13 -0.03 12.62 -33.57
CA ALA A 13 -0.48 11.92 -32.37
C ALA A 13 0.34 10.65 -32.15
N LYS A 14 0.61 10.27 -30.89
CA LYS A 14 1.25 8.98 -30.58
C LYS A 14 0.26 7.83 -30.81
N GLU A 15 0.71 6.78 -31.49
CA GLU A 15 -0.05 5.54 -31.78
C GLU A 15 0.76 4.28 -31.41
N GLY A 16 0.07 3.16 -31.21
CA GLY A 16 0.70 1.85 -30.93
C GLY A 16 1.29 1.67 -29.53
N GLY A 17 1.06 2.61 -28.60
CA GLY A 17 1.50 2.52 -27.20
C GLY A 17 0.40 2.09 -26.23
N ILE A 18 0.74 2.05 -24.95
CA ILE A 18 -0.21 1.76 -23.86
C ILE A 18 -0.62 3.04 -23.13
N SER A 19 -1.89 3.13 -22.74
CA SER A 19 -2.38 4.21 -21.87
C SER A 19 -2.75 3.65 -20.51
N VAL A 20 -2.29 4.32 -19.46
CA VAL A 20 -2.59 3.95 -18.06
C VAL A 20 -3.87 4.64 -17.61
N ASN A 21 -4.82 3.87 -17.07
CA ASN A 21 -5.95 4.41 -16.32
C ASN A 21 -5.57 4.54 -14.85
N ALA A 22 -4.90 5.64 -14.51
CA ALA A 22 -4.32 5.85 -13.18
C ALA A 22 -5.37 5.80 -12.06
N ALA A 23 -6.51 6.46 -12.26
CA ALA A 23 -7.57 6.50 -11.25
C ALA A 23 -8.14 5.10 -10.94
N ALA A 24 -8.37 4.28 -11.97
CA ALA A 24 -8.85 2.91 -11.77
C ALA A 24 -7.80 2.03 -11.07
N MET A 25 -6.52 2.19 -11.42
CA MET A 25 -5.43 1.43 -10.79
C MET A 25 -5.23 1.82 -9.33
N GLU A 26 -5.27 3.12 -9.00
CA GLU A 26 -5.17 3.60 -7.63
C GLU A 26 -6.33 3.11 -6.77
N ALA A 27 -7.57 3.22 -7.27
CA ALA A 27 -8.75 2.71 -6.58
C ALA A 27 -8.72 1.18 -6.39
N ALA A 28 -8.04 0.44 -7.27
CA ALA A 28 -7.84 -1.00 -7.09
C ALA A 28 -6.76 -1.31 -6.06
N ALA A 29 -5.66 -0.55 -6.05
CA ALA A 29 -4.54 -0.74 -5.11
C ALA A 29 -4.91 -0.41 -3.65
N GLN A 30 -5.92 0.44 -3.43
CA GLN A 30 -6.46 0.73 -2.10
C GLN A 30 -7.38 -0.38 -1.54
N LYS A 31 -7.73 -1.40 -2.35
CA LYS A 31 -8.63 -2.47 -1.94
C LYS A 31 -7.88 -3.72 -1.49
N GLY A 32 -8.59 -4.59 -0.78
CA GLY A 32 -8.12 -5.94 -0.48
C GLY A 32 -7.05 -6.01 0.62
N TYR A 33 -6.96 -4.97 1.47
CA TYR A 33 -6.05 -4.93 2.61
C TYR A 33 -4.58 -5.12 2.20
N ALA A 34 -4.17 -4.55 1.06
CA ALA A 34 -2.82 -4.67 0.54
C ALA A 34 -1.74 -4.19 1.53
N THR A 35 -2.08 -3.24 2.41
CA THR A 35 -1.20 -2.71 3.46
C THR A 35 -1.19 -3.54 4.76
N ALA A 36 -1.89 -4.68 4.82
CA ALA A 36 -1.84 -5.58 5.97
C ALA A 36 -0.41 -6.08 6.23
N THR A 37 0.34 -6.41 5.18
CA THR A 37 1.75 -6.81 5.33
C THR A 37 2.61 -5.66 5.88
N ASP A 38 2.32 -4.40 5.52
CA ASP A 38 3.01 -3.24 6.08
C ASP A 38 2.73 -3.06 7.58
N LEU A 39 1.51 -3.37 8.04
CA LEU A 39 1.18 -3.39 9.47
C LEU A 39 1.95 -4.49 10.23
N ALA A 40 2.14 -5.66 9.61
CA ALA A 40 2.93 -6.73 10.21
C ALA A 40 4.41 -6.31 10.32
N ASP A 41 4.98 -5.76 9.25
CA ASP A 41 6.34 -5.22 9.23
C ASP A 41 6.53 -4.12 10.29
N TYR A 42 5.53 -3.27 10.48
CA TYR A 42 5.51 -2.24 11.51
C TYR A 42 5.59 -2.82 12.92
N LEU A 43 4.81 -3.86 13.23
CA LEU A 43 4.85 -4.53 14.53
C LEU A 43 6.19 -5.25 14.76
N VAL A 44 6.74 -5.87 13.70
CA VAL A 44 8.06 -6.49 13.73
C VAL A 44 9.16 -5.48 14.03
N LYS A 45 9.11 -4.31 13.41
CA LYS A 45 10.05 -3.20 13.71
C LYS A 45 9.93 -2.72 15.16
N LYS A 46 8.78 -2.91 15.81
CA LYS A 46 8.57 -2.63 17.24
C LYS A 46 8.87 -3.83 18.16
N GLY A 47 9.45 -4.90 17.63
CA GLY A 47 9.97 -6.03 18.41
C GLY A 47 9.04 -7.24 18.54
N LEU A 48 7.87 -7.22 17.91
CA LEU A 48 6.98 -8.39 17.91
C LEU A 48 7.50 -9.44 16.90
N PRO A 49 7.66 -10.73 17.27
CA PRO A 49 8.05 -11.76 16.32
C PRO A 49 7.08 -11.82 15.13
N PHE A 50 7.59 -12.06 13.92
CA PHE A 50 6.79 -12.00 12.68
C PHE A 50 5.54 -12.90 12.73
N ARG A 51 5.64 -14.09 13.33
CA ARG A 51 4.50 -14.99 13.49
C ARG A 51 3.36 -14.34 14.28
N ASP A 52 3.70 -13.71 15.40
CA ASP A 52 2.73 -13.08 16.29
C ASP A 52 2.19 -11.78 15.65
N ALA A 53 3.05 -11.04 14.94
CA ALA A 53 2.63 -9.87 14.16
C ALA A 53 1.65 -10.25 13.06
N HIS A 54 1.92 -11.31 12.30
CA HIS A 54 1.05 -11.82 11.26
C HIS A 54 -0.32 -12.25 11.82
N GLU A 55 -0.33 -12.97 12.95
CA GLU A 55 -1.58 -13.36 13.63
C GLU A 55 -2.38 -12.14 14.12
N THR A 56 -1.70 -11.18 14.76
CA THR A 56 -2.30 -9.89 15.19
C THR A 56 -2.97 -9.17 14.02
N VAL A 57 -2.28 -9.08 12.87
CA VAL A 57 -2.81 -8.43 11.67
C VAL A 57 -3.98 -9.21 11.07
N ALA A 58 -3.96 -10.54 11.10
CA ALA A 58 -5.08 -11.35 10.61
C ALA A 58 -6.37 -11.03 11.38
N HIS A 59 -6.28 -10.80 12.69
CA HIS A 59 -7.42 -10.34 13.49
C HIS A 59 -7.86 -8.92 13.15
N ALA A 60 -6.91 -8.00 12.92
CA ALA A 60 -7.22 -6.64 12.48
C ALA A 60 -7.94 -6.61 11.12
N VAL A 61 -7.47 -7.41 10.14
CA VAL A 61 -8.10 -7.55 8.82
C VAL A 61 -9.51 -8.10 8.96
N LYS A 62 -9.71 -9.13 9.79
CA LYS A 62 -11.03 -9.70 10.06
C LYS A 62 -11.99 -8.64 10.63
N ALA A 63 -11.55 -7.84 11.59
CA ALA A 63 -12.37 -6.76 12.15
C ALA A 63 -12.71 -5.68 11.10
N ALA A 64 -11.74 -5.30 10.27
CA ALA A 64 -11.97 -4.36 9.18
C ALA A 64 -13.02 -4.87 8.18
N GLN A 65 -12.98 -6.17 7.85
CA GLN A 65 -13.98 -6.85 7.02
C GLN A 65 -15.37 -6.84 7.66
N GLU A 66 -15.47 -7.16 8.95
CA GLU A 66 -16.74 -7.14 9.69
C GLU A 66 -17.36 -5.73 9.73
N HIS A 67 -16.53 -4.68 9.73
CA HIS A 67 -16.94 -3.29 9.67
C HIS A 67 -17.07 -2.73 8.25
N ALA A 68 -16.83 -3.54 7.22
CA ALA A 68 -16.85 -3.15 5.81
C ALA A 68 -15.99 -1.88 5.52
N CYS A 69 -14.82 -1.82 6.14
CA CYS A 69 -13.85 -0.73 6.01
C CYS A 69 -12.43 -1.26 5.74
N ASP A 70 -11.53 -0.39 5.34
CA ASP A 70 -10.09 -0.67 5.23
C ASP A 70 -9.38 -0.60 6.59
N LEU A 71 -8.19 -1.20 6.71
CA LEU A 71 -7.36 -1.09 7.92
C LEU A 71 -7.05 0.36 8.29
N SER A 72 -6.81 1.22 7.29
CA SER A 72 -6.54 2.65 7.48
C SER A 72 -7.73 3.43 8.04
N GLU A 73 -8.95 2.88 7.95
CA GLU A 73 -10.18 3.51 8.44
C GLU A 73 -10.54 3.09 9.87
N LEU A 74 -9.87 2.05 10.41
CA LEU A 74 -10.06 1.65 11.79
C LEU A 74 -9.57 2.74 12.76
N PRO A 75 -10.36 3.12 13.78
CA PRO A 75 -9.91 4.07 14.78
C PRO A 75 -8.64 3.58 15.49
N LEU A 76 -7.72 4.49 15.82
CA LEU A 76 -6.48 4.15 16.52
C LEU A 76 -6.71 3.31 17.79
N LYS A 77 -7.77 3.64 18.55
CA LYS A 77 -8.14 2.89 19.76
C LYS A 77 -8.52 1.43 19.47
N VAL A 78 -9.15 1.17 18.31
CA VAL A 78 -9.46 -0.19 17.86
C VAL A 78 -8.17 -0.90 17.47
N LEU A 79 -7.30 -0.24 16.71
CA LEU A 79 -5.99 -0.79 16.33
C LEU A 79 -5.13 -1.14 17.56
N GLN A 80 -5.10 -0.26 18.56
CA GLN A 80 -4.43 -0.50 19.85
C GLN A 80 -4.99 -1.68 20.64
N GLY A 81 -6.24 -2.06 20.37
CA GLY A 81 -6.85 -3.27 20.92
C GLY A 81 -6.21 -4.56 20.40
N PHE A 82 -5.60 -4.55 19.21
CA PHE A 82 -4.87 -5.70 18.66
C PHE A 82 -3.45 -5.79 19.21
N HIS A 83 -2.77 -4.65 19.36
CA HIS A 83 -1.46 -4.62 20.01
C HIS A 83 -1.13 -3.24 20.58
N ALA A 84 -0.67 -3.20 21.83
CA ALA A 84 -0.45 -1.95 22.57
C ALA A 84 0.67 -1.06 22.00
N SER A 85 1.58 -1.60 21.19
CA SER A 85 2.64 -0.83 20.53
C SER A 85 2.16 -0.06 19.29
N ILE A 86 0.90 -0.22 18.88
CA ILE A 86 0.32 0.56 17.79
C ILE A 86 0.08 2.01 18.25
N ASP A 87 0.59 2.97 17.50
CA ASP A 87 0.46 4.40 17.78
C ASP A 87 0.09 5.14 16.49
N LYS A 88 -0.02 6.48 16.55
CA LYS A 88 -0.48 7.32 15.43
C LYS A 88 0.34 7.16 14.15
N ASP A 89 1.60 6.75 14.26
CA ASP A 89 2.51 6.46 13.13
C ASP A 89 2.04 5.26 12.29
N VAL A 90 1.10 4.44 12.78
CA VAL A 90 0.53 3.32 12.01
C VAL A 90 -0.17 3.76 10.73
N PHE A 91 -0.77 4.94 10.71
CA PHE A 91 -1.50 5.43 9.52
C PHE A 91 -0.56 5.78 8.37
N ASP A 92 0.72 6.05 8.67
CA ASP A 92 1.73 6.26 7.63
C ASP A 92 1.95 4.96 6.85
N VAL A 93 2.12 3.83 7.54
CA VAL A 93 2.34 2.52 6.90
C VAL A 93 1.07 1.93 6.28
N LEU A 94 -0.11 2.30 6.78
CA LEU A 94 -1.40 1.89 6.21
C LEU A 94 -1.81 2.70 4.97
N SER A 95 -1.06 3.74 4.61
CA SER A 95 -1.28 4.49 3.37
C SER A 95 -0.59 3.81 2.17
N LEU A 96 -1.23 3.87 0.99
CA LEU A 96 -0.62 3.37 -0.26
C LEU A 96 0.74 4.03 -0.52
N ARG A 97 0.87 5.33 -0.23
CA ARG A 97 2.10 6.08 -0.43
C ARG A 97 3.20 5.67 0.55
N GLY A 98 2.85 5.46 1.82
CA GLY A 98 3.78 4.97 2.84
C GLY A 98 4.26 3.55 2.55
N SER A 99 3.36 2.65 2.14
CA SER A 99 3.70 1.29 1.70
C SER A 99 4.73 1.31 0.56
N LEU A 100 4.48 2.10 -0.50
CA LEU A 100 5.44 2.25 -1.61
C LEU A 100 6.79 2.81 -1.14
N ASN A 101 6.79 3.86 -0.32
CA ASN A 101 8.01 4.47 0.18
C ASN A 101 8.79 3.57 1.14
N ALA A 102 8.13 2.64 1.83
CA ALA A 102 8.77 1.72 2.77
C ALA A 102 9.63 0.66 2.06
N ARG A 103 9.36 0.38 0.77
CA ARG A 103 10.14 -0.55 -0.06
C ARG A 103 11.33 0.16 -0.71
N ASP A 104 12.07 0.94 0.07
CA ASP A 104 13.28 1.70 -0.34
C ASP A 104 14.56 0.87 -0.18
N THR A 105 14.55 -0.32 -0.76
CA THR A 105 15.73 -1.19 -0.91
C THR A 105 16.09 -1.26 -2.39
N LEU A 106 17.33 -1.62 -2.71
CA LEU A 106 17.77 -1.76 -4.11
C LEU A 106 16.79 -2.65 -4.91
N GLY A 107 16.21 -2.10 -5.98
CA GLY A 107 15.22 -2.77 -6.82
C GLY A 107 13.78 -2.78 -6.26
N GLY A 108 13.52 -2.08 -5.16
CA GLY A 108 12.21 -1.94 -4.57
C GLY A 108 11.28 -0.96 -5.32
N THR A 109 10.04 -0.85 -4.85
CA THR A 109 8.98 -0.06 -5.51
C THR A 109 8.96 1.40 -5.08
N ALA A 110 9.85 1.82 -4.19
CA ALA A 110 9.95 3.22 -3.79
C ALA A 110 10.27 4.10 -5.01
N PRO A 111 9.65 5.30 -5.14
CA PRO A 111 9.88 6.19 -6.29
C PRO A 111 11.34 6.61 -6.48
N ALA A 112 12.15 6.60 -5.42
CA ALA A 112 13.59 6.83 -5.53
C ALA A 112 14.28 5.67 -6.26
N GLN A 113 13.93 4.43 -5.93
CA GLN A 113 14.49 3.21 -6.52
C GLN A 113 14.07 3.01 -7.98
N VAL A 114 12.84 3.38 -8.34
CA VAL A 114 12.34 3.25 -9.72
C VAL A 114 12.95 4.29 -10.67
N ARG A 115 13.41 5.44 -10.14
CA ARG A 115 14.00 6.52 -10.93
C ARG A 115 15.53 6.44 -11.06
N ALA A 116 16.18 5.72 -10.14
CA ALA A 116 17.62 5.50 -10.14
C ALA A 116 18.04 4.60 -11.32
#